data_AF-A0A653D3V1-F1
#
_entry.id   AF-A0A653D3V1-F1
#
_cell.length_a   1.000
_cell.length_b   1.000
_cell.length_c   1.000
_cell.angle_alpha   90.00
_cell.angle_beta   90.00
_cell.angle_gamma   90.00
#
_symmetry.space_group_name_H-M   'P 1'
#
loop_
_entity.id
_entity.type
_entity.pdbx_description
1 polymer ?
#
loop_
_entity_poly.entity_id
_entity_poly.type
_entity_poly.pdbx_seq_one_letter_code
_entity_poly.pdbx_strand_id
1 'polypeptide(L)'
;MHLLASILNPKKLIDVKFSHLSRNMTMQRTLKLFKLPDRPRTPGFRKMTAKDVPQAHKLLFQYLKKFELAPEFSEEEFLHWFLPRDNIIDSFVVEDDQGRLTDMVSYYMLPSTVMHHPAAYSFYNVSTSTPWPELMTDALISAKQLSFDVFNALDLMDNSEFLLQLKFGIGDGKLQYYLYNWRCPAMQPSHIGLVLQ
;
A
#
# COMPACT_ATOMS: atom_id res chain seq x y z
N MET A 1 -9.90 1.61 -12.84
CA MET A 1 -8.74 1.78 -11.95
C MET A 1 -7.53 1.09 -12.55
N HIS A 2 -6.37 1.72 -12.49
CA HIS A 2 -5.10 1.14 -12.92
C HIS A 2 -4.43 0.46 -11.72
N LEU A 3 -3.83 -0.70 -11.97
CA LEU A 3 -2.85 -1.27 -11.06
C LEU A 3 -1.50 -0.59 -11.32
N LEU A 4 -0.92 0.02 -10.31
CA LEU A 4 0.40 0.59 -10.35
C LEU A 4 1.37 -0.27 -9.54
N ALA A 5 2.63 -0.32 -9.97
CA ALA A 5 3.67 -1.11 -9.33
C ALA A 5 4.94 -0.30 -9.07
N SER A 6 5.52 -0.46 -7.89
CA SER A 6 6.85 0.02 -7.54
C SER A 6 7.79 -1.17 -7.37
N ILE A 7 8.97 -1.06 -7.97
CA ILE A 7 9.98 -2.12 -7.99
C ILE A 7 10.85 -2.01 -6.73
N LEU A 8 10.84 -3.05 -5.89
CA LEU A 8 11.70 -3.13 -4.69
C LEU A 8 13.00 -3.90 -4.98
N ASN A 9 12.94 -4.88 -5.88
CA ASN A 9 14.08 -5.72 -6.26
C ASN A 9 14.28 -5.77 -7.80
N PRO A 10 14.90 -4.73 -8.40
CA PRO A 10 15.02 -4.64 -9.86
C PRO A 10 15.77 -5.79 -10.49
N LYS A 11 16.86 -6.26 -9.85
CA LYS A 11 17.70 -7.34 -10.38
C LYS A 11 16.86 -8.61 -10.58
N LYS A 12 16.18 -9.04 -9.53
CA LYS A 12 15.36 -10.25 -9.54
C LYS A 12 14.19 -10.14 -10.51
N LEU A 13 13.47 -9.02 -10.53
CA LEU A 13 12.33 -8.83 -11.43
C LEU A 13 12.73 -8.80 -12.92
N ILE A 14 13.93 -8.32 -13.25
CA ILE A 14 14.46 -8.36 -14.62
C ILE A 14 14.91 -9.79 -14.98
N ASP A 15 15.58 -10.48 -14.07
CA ASP A 15 16.07 -11.87 -14.30
C ASP A 15 14.91 -12.83 -14.60
N VAL A 16 13.75 -12.64 -13.96
CA VAL A 16 12.53 -13.43 -14.17
C VAL A 16 11.58 -12.88 -15.24
N LYS A 17 12.00 -11.82 -15.96
CA LYS A 17 11.23 -11.17 -17.03
C LYS A 17 9.86 -10.60 -16.59
N PHE A 18 9.68 -10.32 -15.31
CA PHE A 18 8.54 -9.55 -14.82
C PHE A 18 8.63 -8.07 -15.22
N SER A 19 9.85 -7.53 -15.22
CA SER A 19 10.14 -6.16 -15.68
C SER A 19 11.23 -6.18 -16.75
N HIS A 20 11.25 -5.15 -17.60
CA HIS A 20 12.27 -4.97 -18.64
C HIS A 20 13.11 -3.71 -18.38
N LEU A 21 14.37 -3.74 -18.82
CA LEU A 21 15.18 -2.52 -18.91
C LEU A 21 14.62 -1.63 -20.03
N SER A 22 14.28 -0.40 -19.69
CA SER A 22 13.86 0.58 -20.71
C SER A 22 15.04 0.96 -21.62
N ARG A 23 14.74 1.51 -22.81
CA ARG A 23 15.76 1.95 -23.76
C ARG A 23 16.73 2.92 -23.06
N ASN A 24 18.03 2.69 -23.23
CA ASN A 24 19.13 3.46 -22.62
C ASN A 24 19.33 3.31 -21.09
N MET A 25 18.65 2.34 -20.44
CA MET A 25 18.91 1.99 -19.05
C MET A 25 19.87 0.81 -18.91
N THR A 26 20.78 0.89 -17.95
CA THR A 26 21.62 -0.22 -17.51
C THR A 26 21.08 -0.79 -16.19
N MET A 27 21.47 -2.01 -15.84
CA MET A 27 21.11 -2.61 -14.55
C MET A 27 21.53 -1.71 -13.37
N GLN A 28 22.75 -1.15 -13.42
CA GLN A 28 23.25 -0.24 -12.37
C GLN A 28 22.43 1.05 -12.26
N ARG A 29 22.03 1.66 -13.39
CA ARG A 29 21.16 2.85 -13.39
C ARG A 29 19.78 2.54 -12.81
N THR A 30 19.23 1.38 -13.13
CA THR A 30 17.94 0.91 -12.62
C THR A 30 17.99 0.66 -11.11
N LEU A 31 19.04 -0.02 -10.63
CA LEU A 31 19.27 -0.22 -9.20
C LEU A 31 19.41 1.11 -8.45
N LYS A 32 20.10 2.11 -9.03
CA LYS A 32 20.22 3.45 -8.43
C LYS A 32 18.88 4.20 -8.44
N LEU A 33 18.08 4.06 -9.50
CA LEU A 33 16.79 4.73 -9.65
C LEU A 33 15.77 4.27 -8.59
N PHE A 34 15.70 2.97 -8.33
CA PHE A 34 14.79 2.34 -7.36
C PHE A 34 15.43 2.10 -5.99
N LYS A 35 16.60 2.69 -5.72
CA LYS A 35 17.24 2.54 -4.42
C LYS A 35 16.41 3.23 -3.33
N LEU A 36 15.92 2.43 -2.40
CA LEU A 36 15.30 2.89 -1.16
C LEU A 36 16.33 2.97 -0.02
N PRO A 37 16.12 3.84 0.98
CA PRO A 37 16.86 3.83 2.25
C PRO A 37 16.77 2.48 2.97
N ASP A 38 17.68 2.26 3.93
CA ASP A 38 17.74 1.00 4.68
C ASP A 38 16.79 0.96 5.88
N ARG A 39 16.30 2.12 6.35
CA ARG A 39 15.40 2.25 7.51
C ARG A 39 14.32 3.30 7.26
N PRO A 40 13.10 3.10 7.79
CA PRO A 40 12.07 4.13 7.82
C PRO A 40 12.57 5.42 8.46
N ARG A 41 12.06 6.57 8.01
CA ARG A 41 12.50 7.90 8.47
C ARG A 41 11.51 8.54 9.43
N THR A 42 10.23 8.19 9.35
CA THR A 42 9.18 8.77 10.19
C THR A 42 9.37 8.31 11.64
N PRO A 43 9.56 9.24 12.60
CA PRO A 43 9.62 8.90 14.02
C PRO A 43 8.33 8.20 14.46
N GLY A 44 8.45 7.16 15.29
CA GLY A 44 7.30 6.41 15.77
C GLY A 44 6.72 5.40 14.76
N PHE A 45 7.27 5.29 13.55
CA PHE A 45 6.86 4.25 12.58
C PHE A 45 7.23 2.85 13.11
N ARG A 46 6.21 2.04 13.41
CA ARG A 46 6.38 0.68 13.95
C ARG A 46 5.25 -0.24 13.51
N LYS A 47 5.47 -1.55 13.63
CA LYS A 47 4.45 -2.57 13.34
C LYS A 47 3.28 -2.43 14.33
N MET A 48 2.06 -2.56 13.83
CA MET A 48 0.83 -2.45 14.63
C MET A 48 0.69 -3.64 15.59
N THR A 49 0.21 -3.38 16.80
CA THR A 49 -0.08 -4.40 17.82
C THR A 49 -1.57 -4.41 18.17
N ALA A 50 -2.01 -5.44 18.90
CA ALA A 50 -3.42 -5.54 19.31
C ALA A 50 -3.89 -4.36 20.20
N LYS A 51 -2.98 -3.69 20.92
CA LYS A 51 -3.30 -2.51 21.75
C LYS A 51 -3.64 -1.27 20.91
N ASP A 52 -3.16 -1.24 19.68
CA ASP A 52 -3.31 -0.10 18.76
C ASP A 52 -4.67 -0.13 18.04
N VAL A 53 -5.34 -1.30 18.03
CA VAL A 53 -6.56 -1.56 17.25
C VAL A 53 -7.65 -0.51 17.48
N PRO A 54 -8.02 -0.13 18.72
CA PRO A 54 -9.09 0.86 18.92
C PRO A 54 -8.77 2.23 18.32
N GLN A 55 -7.51 2.67 18.40
CA GLN A 55 -7.07 3.95 17.85
C GLN A 55 -6.94 3.89 16.32
N ALA A 56 -6.34 2.83 15.79
CA ALA A 56 -6.14 2.64 14.36
C ALA A 56 -7.48 2.44 13.61
N HIS A 57 -8.42 1.70 14.22
CA HIS A 57 -9.79 1.55 13.71
C HIS A 57 -10.48 2.90 13.59
N LYS A 58 -10.46 3.71 14.65
CA LYS A 58 -11.05 5.05 14.64
C LYS A 58 -10.41 5.94 13.57
N LEU A 59 -9.09 5.85 13.39
CA LEU A 59 -8.35 6.60 12.38
C LEU A 59 -8.80 6.23 10.96
N LEU A 60 -8.85 4.94 10.65
CA LEU A 60 -9.33 4.45 9.36
C LEU A 60 -10.80 4.79 9.11
N PHE A 61 -11.65 4.62 10.11
CA PHE A 61 -13.07 4.93 10.01
C PHE A 61 -13.32 6.40 9.65
N GLN A 62 -12.60 7.33 10.28
CA GLN A 62 -12.73 8.76 9.95
C GLN A 62 -12.20 9.08 8.55
N TYR A 63 -11.15 8.39 8.11
CA TYR A 63 -10.63 8.53 6.76
C TYR A 63 -11.63 8.04 5.70
N LEU A 64 -12.21 6.86 5.90
CA LEU A 64 -13.11 6.23 4.93
C LEU A 64 -14.42 6.99 4.71
N LYS A 65 -14.86 7.79 5.68
CA LYS A 65 -16.05 8.67 5.55
C LYS A 65 -15.95 9.72 4.44
N LYS A 66 -14.75 9.97 3.91
CA LYS A 66 -14.55 10.90 2.78
C LYS A 66 -15.04 10.33 1.45
N PHE A 67 -15.17 9.00 1.34
CA PHE A 67 -15.46 8.30 0.10
C PHE A 67 -16.94 7.93 -0.01
N GLU A 68 -17.46 7.86 -1.24
CA GLU A 68 -18.86 7.54 -1.52
C GLU A 68 -19.17 6.04 -1.37
N LEU A 69 -18.17 5.19 -1.65
CA LEU A 69 -18.24 3.74 -1.50
C LEU A 69 -17.06 3.26 -0.65
N ALA A 70 -17.31 2.88 0.59
CA ALA A 70 -16.31 2.33 1.49
C ALA A 70 -16.94 1.27 2.42
N PRO A 71 -16.16 0.27 2.86
CA PRO A 71 -16.61 -0.65 3.89
C PRO A 71 -16.65 0.05 5.24
N GLU A 72 -17.65 -0.32 6.05
CA GLU A 72 -17.68 0.03 7.48
C GLU A 72 -17.23 -1.20 8.26
N PHE A 73 -16.06 -1.12 8.88
CA PHE A 73 -15.53 -2.19 9.71
C PHE A 73 -15.98 -2.00 11.17
N SER A 74 -16.45 -3.08 11.79
CA SER A 74 -16.44 -3.20 13.25
C SER A 74 -15.00 -3.30 13.78
N GLU A 75 -14.81 -3.13 15.08
CA GLU A 75 -13.49 -3.29 15.71
C GLU A 75 -12.96 -4.74 15.56
N GLU A 76 -13.86 -5.73 15.62
CA GLU A 76 -13.52 -7.15 15.43
C GLU A 76 -13.08 -7.44 14.00
N GLU A 77 -13.79 -6.90 13.00
CA GLU A 77 -13.40 -7.01 11.59
C GLU A 77 -12.08 -6.28 11.34
N PHE A 78 -11.89 -5.09 11.92
CA PHE A 78 -10.63 -4.36 11.79
C PHE A 78 -9.47 -5.17 12.37
N LEU A 79 -9.64 -5.75 13.56
CA LEU A 79 -8.63 -6.63 14.15
C LEU A 79 -8.37 -7.84 13.23
N HIS A 80 -9.41 -8.41 12.63
CA HIS A 80 -9.26 -9.55 11.73
C HIS A 80 -8.47 -9.19 10.46
N TRP A 81 -8.77 -8.05 9.84
CA TRP A 81 -8.20 -7.67 8.55
C TRP A 81 -6.85 -6.99 8.67
N PHE A 82 -6.60 -6.23 9.74
CA PHE A 82 -5.41 -5.36 9.80
C PHE A 82 -4.35 -5.82 10.80
N LEU A 83 -4.67 -6.65 11.79
CA LEU A 83 -3.64 -7.11 12.74
C LEU A 83 -2.57 -7.92 11.97
N PRO A 84 -1.28 -7.55 12.09
CA PRO A 84 -0.26 -8.17 11.25
C PRO A 84 -0.15 -9.67 11.48
N ARG A 85 -0.08 -10.41 10.37
CA ARG A 85 0.08 -11.87 10.33
C ARG A 85 1.11 -12.21 9.26
N ASP A 86 2.12 -12.96 9.66
CA ASP A 86 3.23 -13.31 8.78
C ASP A 86 2.73 -13.95 7.49
N ASN A 87 3.24 -13.45 6.36
CA ASN A 87 2.87 -13.91 5.02
C ASN A 87 1.38 -13.72 4.65
N ILE A 88 0.65 -12.86 5.36
CA ILE A 88 -0.76 -12.55 5.03
C ILE A 88 -0.92 -11.04 4.90
N ILE A 89 -0.71 -10.30 5.99
CA ILE A 89 -0.87 -8.85 6.03
C ILE A 89 0.12 -8.24 7.01
N ASP A 90 0.69 -7.12 6.61
CA ASP A 90 1.50 -6.28 7.46
C ASP A 90 0.86 -4.90 7.55
N SER A 91 0.73 -4.42 8.79
CA SER A 91 0.22 -3.10 9.11
C SER A 91 1.19 -2.39 10.04
N PHE A 92 1.42 -1.11 9.77
CA PHE A 92 2.29 -0.24 10.54
C PHE A 92 1.53 1.02 10.93
N VAL A 93 1.91 1.59 12.05
CA VAL A 93 1.34 2.81 12.62
C VAL A 93 2.46 3.78 12.94
N VAL A 94 2.11 5.07 12.96
CA VAL A 94 2.98 6.13 13.45
C VAL A 94 2.40 6.63 14.77
N GLU A 95 3.20 6.55 15.81
CA GLU A 95 2.87 7.01 17.17
C GLU A 95 3.60 8.33 17.46
N ASP A 96 2.86 9.35 17.91
CA ASP A 96 3.43 10.62 18.32
C ASP A 96 4.08 10.54 19.72
N ASP A 97 4.76 11.61 20.13
CA ASP A 97 5.42 11.69 21.45
C ASP A 97 4.43 11.59 22.63
N GLN A 98 3.12 11.69 22.38
CA GLN A 98 2.04 11.60 23.37
C GLN A 98 1.38 10.20 23.40
N GLY A 99 1.84 9.26 22.58
CA GLY A 99 1.31 7.91 22.49
C GLY A 99 0.02 7.79 21.66
N ARG A 100 -0.28 8.78 20.81
CA ARG A 100 -1.44 8.77 19.92
C ARG A 100 -1.03 8.34 18.53
N LEU A 101 -1.88 7.53 17.90
CA LEU A 101 -1.65 7.10 16.52
C LEU A 101 -2.11 8.19 15.55
N THR A 102 -1.18 8.67 14.74
CA THR A 102 -1.43 9.72 13.74
C THR A 102 -1.68 9.14 12.36
N ASP A 103 -0.92 8.11 11.99
CA ASP A 103 -0.89 7.58 10.62
C ASP A 103 -0.88 6.06 10.65
N MET A 104 -1.35 5.44 9.56
CA MET A 104 -1.42 3.99 9.39
C MET A 104 -1.10 3.63 7.95
N VAL A 105 -0.37 2.53 7.74
CA VAL A 105 -0.20 1.90 6.43
C VAL A 105 -0.44 0.40 6.53
N SER A 106 -1.01 -0.19 5.50
CA SER A 106 -1.20 -1.64 5.45
C SER A 106 -1.07 -2.20 4.04
N TYR A 107 -0.55 -3.43 3.96
CA TYR A 107 -0.43 -4.16 2.71
C TYR A 107 -0.50 -5.67 2.96
N TYR A 108 -1.13 -6.39 2.04
CA TYR A 108 -1.24 -7.85 2.11
C TYR A 108 -0.30 -8.52 1.10
N MET A 109 0.11 -9.74 1.43
CA MET A 109 0.87 -10.58 0.51
C MET A 109 -0.09 -11.33 -0.41
N LEU A 110 0.10 -11.18 -1.71
CA LEU A 110 -0.54 -12.06 -2.69
C LEU A 110 0.52 -13.02 -3.26
N PRO A 111 0.44 -14.33 -2.98
CA PRO A 111 1.39 -15.29 -3.51
C PRO A 111 1.16 -15.46 -5.02
N SER A 112 2.22 -15.25 -5.82
CA SER A 112 2.18 -15.57 -7.26
C SER A 112 2.55 -17.03 -7.49
N THR A 113 1.62 -17.80 -8.06
CA THR A 113 1.78 -19.22 -8.42
C THR A 113 2.85 -19.47 -9.48
N VAL A 114 3.16 -18.48 -10.31
CA VAL A 114 4.06 -18.62 -11.45
C VAL A 114 5.50 -18.23 -11.10
N MET A 115 5.72 -17.44 -10.04
CA MET A 115 7.02 -16.79 -9.83
C MET A 115 7.66 -16.99 -8.46
N HIS A 116 7.02 -17.61 -7.45
CA HIS A 116 7.59 -17.72 -6.09
C HIS A 116 8.15 -16.37 -5.59
N HIS A 117 7.48 -15.26 -5.92
CA HIS A 117 7.90 -13.91 -5.56
C HIS A 117 6.79 -13.27 -4.73
N PRO A 118 7.08 -12.91 -3.46
CA PRO A 118 6.10 -12.21 -2.64
C PRO A 118 5.88 -10.82 -3.23
N ALA A 119 4.64 -10.56 -3.63
CA ALA A 119 4.17 -9.26 -4.05
C ALA A 119 3.33 -8.66 -2.91
N ALA A 120 3.68 -7.43 -2.50
CA ALA A 120 2.88 -6.67 -1.56
C ALA A 120 1.81 -5.90 -2.34
N TYR A 121 0.57 -5.92 -1.85
CA TYR A 121 -0.53 -5.14 -2.38
C TYR A 121 -0.99 -4.17 -1.31
N SER A 122 -0.92 -2.87 -1.60
CA SER A 122 -1.43 -1.81 -0.75
C SER A 122 -2.89 -2.07 -0.41
N PHE A 123 -3.21 -2.01 0.87
CA PHE A 123 -4.56 -2.17 1.38
C PHE A 123 -5.13 -0.80 1.74
N TYR A 124 -5.27 -0.47 3.03
CA TYR A 124 -5.68 0.87 3.47
C TYR A 124 -4.55 1.61 4.14
N ASN A 125 -4.42 2.89 3.80
CA ASN A 125 -3.44 3.79 4.37
C ASN A 125 -4.16 5.07 4.82
N VAL A 126 -3.68 5.68 5.90
CA VAL A 126 -4.19 6.94 6.43
C VAL A 126 -3.02 7.83 6.81
N SER A 127 -3.01 9.03 6.26
CA SER A 127 -2.07 10.09 6.60
C SER A 127 -2.84 11.28 7.21
N THR A 128 -2.39 11.74 8.38
CA THR A 128 -2.87 12.95 9.05
C THR A 128 -1.75 13.91 9.39
N SER A 129 -0.62 13.41 9.88
CA SER A 129 0.50 14.24 10.36
C SER A 129 1.72 14.10 9.45
N THR A 130 1.97 12.89 8.95
CA THR A 130 3.09 12.60 8.08
C THR A 130 2.70 12.79 6.61
N PRO A 131 3.44 13.56 5.79
CA PRO A 131 3.13 13.72 4.37
C PRO A 131 3.06 12.37 3.62
N TRP A 132 2.08 12.23 2.72
CA TRP A 132 1.87 10.99 1.96
C TRP A 132 3.12 10.39 1.32
N PRO A 133 3.99 11.16 0.61
CA PRO A 133 5.19 10.59 0.01
C PRO A 133 6.16 10.02 1.04
N GLU A 134 6.26 10.62 2.23
CA GLU A 134 7.16 10.17 3.29
C GLU A 134 6.63 8.87 3.92
N LEU A 135 5.35 8.86 4.30
CA LEU A 135 4.69 7.71 4.91
C LEU A 135 4.73 6.48 3.98
N MET A 136 4.44 6.68 2.69
CA MET A 136 4.44 5.60 1.72
C MET A 136 5.85 5.18 1.30
N THR A 137 6.85 6.08 1.39
CA THR A 137 8.26 5.67 1.28
C THR A 137 8.65 4.72 2.40
N ASP A 138 8.21 4.98 3.63
CA ASP A 138 8.47 4.10 4.78
C ASP A 138 7.78 2.74 4.63
N ALA A 139 6.58 2.70 4.05
CA ALA A 139 5.91 1.45 3.67
C ALA A 139 6.68 0.65 2.61
N LEU A 140 7.27 1.31 1.60
CA LEU A 140 8.13 0.63 0.61
C LEU A 140 9.41 0.10 1.26
N ILE A 141 10.00 0.84 2.20
CA ILE A 141 11.18 0.39 2.95
C ILE A 141 10.83 -0.83 3.80
N SER A 142 9.71 -0.81 4.53
CA SER A 142 9.28 -1.97 5.35
C SER A 142 8.97 -3.19 4.49
N ALA A 143 8.32 -3.01 3.33
CA ALA A 143 8.09 -4.11 2.39
C ALA A 143 9.41 -4.70 1.86
N LYS A 144 10.39 -3.85 1.52
CA LYS A 144 11.72 -4.31 1.10
C LYS A 144 12.44 -5.07 2.21
N GLN A 145 12.36 -4.61 3.47
CA GLN A 145 12.94 -5.30 4.63
C GLN A 145 12.28 -6.67 4.87
N LEU A 146 10.98 -6.79 4.59
CA LEU A 146 10.24 -8.06 4.60
C LEU A 146 10.43 -8.90 3.33
N SER A 147 11.41 -8.55 2.49
CA SER A 147 11.79 -9.31 1.29
C SER A 147 10.72 -9.39 0.20
N PHE A 148 9.80 -8.42 0.15
CA PHE A 148 8.92 -8.24 -1.02
C PHE A 148 9.72 -7.73 -2.23
N ASP A 149 9.39 -8.24 -3.42
CA ASP A 149 10.10 -7.87 -4.65
C ASP A 149 9.42 -6.72 -5.39
N VAL A 150 8.11 -6.60 -5.24
CA VAL A 150 7.26 -5.58 -5.88
C VAL A 150 6.18 -5.12 -4.90
N PHE A 151 5.82 -3.83 -4.98
CA PHE A 151 4.74 -3.23 -4.23
C PHE A 151 3.69 -2.67 -5.19
N ASN A 152 2.49 -3.23 -5.14
CA ASN A 152 1.38 -2.87 -6.00
C ASN A 152 0.39 -1.96 -5.26
N ALA A 153 -0.22 -1.02 -5.97
CA ALA A 153 -1.27 -0.16 -5.44
C ALA A 153 -2.27 0.18 -6.54
N LEU A 154 -3.54 0.34 -6.19
CA LEU A 154 -4.56 0.84 -7.10
C LEU A 154 -4.63 2.37 -7.03
N ASP A 155 -5.01 3.03 -8.12
CA ASP A 155 -5.32 4.47 -8.17
C ASP A 155 -6.67 4.82 -7.50
N LEU A 156 -6.90 4.27 -6.32
CA LEU A 156 -8.06 4.49 -5.44
C LEU A 156 -7.78 5.58 -4.40
N MET A 157 -8.84 6.15 -3.83
CA MET A 157 -8.73 7.11 -2.72
C MET A 157 -7.76 8.27 -3.10
N ASP A 158 -6.84 8.62 -2.19
CA ASP A 158 -5.83 9.67 -2.42
C ASP A 158 -4.55 9.13 -3.10
N ASN A 159 -4.52 7.86 -3.54
CA ASN A 159 -3.29 7.22 -4.01
C ASN A 159 -2.68 7.91 -5.24
N SER A 160 -3.51 8.46 -6.13
CA SER A 160 -3.01 9.14 -7.34
C SER A 160 -2.12 10.34 -7.04
N GLU A 161 -2.23 10.95 -5.85
CA GLU A 161 -1.48 12.17 -5.49
C GLU A 161 0.02 11.89 -5.28
N PHE A 162 0.37 10.72 -4.74
CA PHE A 162 1.73 10.41 -4.32
C PHE A 162 2.38 9.27 -5.13
N LEU A 163 1.60 8.36 -5.74
CA LEU A 163 2.17 7.20 -6.43
C LEU A 163 3.13 7.60 -7.57
N LEU A 164 2.79 8.63 -8.35
CA LEU A 164 3.66 9.13 -9.41
C LEU A 164 5.00 9.68 -8.87
N GLN A 165 4.96 10.38 -7.74
CA GLN A 165 6.17 10.91 -7.09
C GLN A 165 7.07 9.78 -6.56
N LEU A 166 6.46 8.68 -6.13
CA LEU A 166 7.15 7.48 -5.65
C LEU A 166 7.55 6.51 -6.77
N LYS A 167 7.53 6.98 -8.03
CA LYS A 167 7.98 6.23 -9.21
C LYS A 167 7.21 4.93 -9.44
N PHE A 168 5.95 4.89 -9.03
CA PHE A 168 5.09 3.80 -9.42
C PHE A 168 4.83 3.86 -10.93
N GLY A 169 5.07 2.74 -11.61
CA GLY A 169 4.74 2.56 -13.01
C GLY A 169 3.31 2.09 -13.17
N ILE A 170 2.59 2.63 -14.16
CA ILE A 170 1.26 2.15 -14.52
C ILE A 170 1.42 0.78 -15.17
N GLY A 171 0.78 -0.24 -14.61
CA GLY A 171 0.67 -1.57 -15.18
C GLY A 171 -0.35 -1.64 -16.31
N ASP A 172 -0.42 -2.80 -16.96
CA ASP A 172 -1.43 -3.12 -17.98
C ASP A 172 -2.79 -3.54 -17.39
N GLY A 173 -2.79 -3.97 -16.13
CA GLY A 173 -3.98 -4.37 -15.39
C GLY A 173 -4.97 -3.23 -15.16
N LYS A 174 -6.22 -3.44 -15.56
CA LYS A 174 -7.36 -2.59 -15.21
C LYS A 174 -8.34 -3.34 -14.32
N LEU A 175 -8.65 -2.75 -13.18
CA LEU A 175 -9.69 -3.23 -12.28
C LEU A 175 -10.96 -2.40 -12.47
N GLN A 176 -12.11 -3.06 -12.45
CA GLN A 176 -13.44 -2.47 -12.63
C GLN A 176 -14.35 -2.95 -11.49
N TYR A 177 -15.16 -2.04 -10.95
CA TYR A 177 -16.04 -2.33 -9.82
C TYR A 177 -17.47 -2.38 -10.32
N TYR A 178 -18.21 -3.39 -9.86
CA TYR A 178 -19.60 -3.60 -10.21
C TYR A 178 -20.40 -3.87 -8.95
N LEU A 179 -21.57 -3.24 -8.84
CA LEU A 179 -22.52 -3.50 -7.76
C LEU A 179 -23.67 -4.35 -8.30
N TYR A 180 -23.98 -5.45 -7.62
CA TYR A 180 -25.11 -6.30 -7.96
C TYR A 180 -26.39 -5.78 -7.28
N ASN A 181 -27.48 -5.68 -8.04
CA ASN A 181 -28.78 -5.23 -7.54
C ASN A 181 -28.77 -3.85 -6.84
N TRP A 182 -27.88 -2.95 -7.28
CA TRP A 182 -27.78 -1.60 -6.76
C TRP A 182 -27.59 -0.60 -7.89
N ARG A 183 -28.38 0.48 -7.88
CA ARG A 183 -28.28 1.56 -8.88
C ARG A 183 -27.56 2.76 -8.26
N CYS A 184 -26.49 3.22 -8.89
CA CYS A 184 -25.76 4.41 -8.49
C CYS A 184 -25.25 5.19 -9.72
N PRO A 185 -24.86 6.46 -9.55
CA PRO A 185 -24.07 7.19 -10.56
C PRO A 185 -22.71 6.52 -10.79
N ALA A 186 -22.04 6.89 -11.88
CA ALA A 186 -20.64 6.54 -12.08
C ALA A 186 -19.77 7.29 -11.06
N MET A 187 -18.86 6.56 -10.40
CA MET A 187 -17.94 7.12 -9.41
C MET A 187 -16.52 7.22 -10.00
N GLN A 188 -15.80 8.28 -9.65
CA GLN A 188 -14.37 8.36 -9.94
C GLN A 188 -13.58 7.44 -8.98
N PRO A 189 -12.43 6.88 -9.39
CA PRO A 189 -11.59 6.05 -8.51
C PRO A 189 -11.25 6.72 -7.17
N SER A 190 -11.08 8.04 -7.16
CA SER A 190 -10.83 8.85 -5.96
C SER A 190 -11.99 8.89 -4.96
N HIS A 191 -13.22 8.54 -5.37
CA HIS A 191 -14.39 8.46 -4.49
C HIS A 191 -14.66 7.03 -4.00
N ILE A 192 -13.84 6.06 -4.40
CA ILE A 192 -13.96 4.65 -4.01
C ILE A 192 -12.92 4.37 -2.93
N GLY A 193 -13.41 4.15 -1.72
CA GLY A 193 -12.65 3.69 -0.55
C GLY A 193 -12.84 2.19 -0.28
N LEU A 194 -13.12 1.39 -1.31
CA LEU A 194 -13.22 -0.06 -1.21
C LEU A 194 -12.05 -0.69 -1.94
N VAL A 195 -11.18 -1.40 -1.22
CA VAL A 195 -10.11 -2.22 -1.78
C VAL A 195 -10.59 -3.67 -1.84
N LEU A 196 -10.68 -4.23 -3.06
CA LEU A 196 -11.01 -5.63 -3.28
C LEU A 196 -9.72 -6.47 -3.34
N GLN A 197 -9.78 -7.67 -2.76
CA GLN A 197 -8.76 -8.72 -2.85
C GLN A 197 -9.04 -9.64 -4.03
#